data_AF-A0A916VWR6-F1
#
_entry.id   AF-A0A916VWR6-F1
#
_cell.length_a   1.000
_cell.length_b   1.000
_cell.length_c   1.000
_cell.angle_alpha   90.00
_cell.angle_beta   90.00
_cell.angle_gamma   90.00
#
_symmetry.space_group_name_H-M   'P 1'
#
loop_
_entity.id
_entity.type
_entity.pdbx_description
1 polymer ?
#
loop_
_entity_poly.entity_id
_entity_poly.type
_entity_poly.pdbx_seq_one_letter_code
_entity_poly.pdbx_strand_id
1 'polypeptide(L)' 'MEAALAAGMSVVVVPDPDMDKTLFYSAHQILNSLTEFQPQLWQLPPFF' A
#
# COMPACT_ATOMS: atom_id res chain seq x y z
N MET A 1 8.69 4.12 4.01
CA MET A 1 7.38 4.48 4.60
C MET A 1 7.40 5.87 5.23
N GLU A 2 8.35 6.12 6.13
CA GLU A 2 8.53 7.38 6.87
C GLU A 2 8.33 8.65 6.02
N ALA A 3 8.94 8.73 4.83
CA ALA A 3 8.83 9.91 3.96
C ALA A 3 7.41 10.17 3.42
N ALA A 4 6.64 9.11 3.14
CA ALA A 4 5.29 9.25 2.62
C ALA A 4 4.28 9.57 3.74
N LEU A 5 4.45 8.95 4.91
CA LEU A 5 3.67 9.27 6.12
C LEU A 5 3.91 10.71 6.58
N ALA A 6 5.17 11.17 6.57
CA ALA A 6 5.54 12.54 6.93
C ALA A 6 4.96 13.59 5.95
N ALA A 7 4.66 13.19 4.72
CA ALA A 7 4.05 14.05 3.71
C ALA A 7 2.52 14.06 3.75
N GLY A 8 1.89 13.36 4.70
CA GLY A 8 0.43 13.20 4.76
C GLY A 8 -0.14 12.39 3.60
N MET A 9 0.72 11.61 2.92
CA MET A 9 0.32 10.77 1.81
C MET A 9 -0.12 9.40 2.31
N SER A 10 -1.11 8.85 1.63
CA SER A 10 -1.55 7.50 1.91
C SER A 10 -0.62 6.46 1.29
N VAL A 11 -0.28 5.42 2.06
CA VAL A 11 0.74 4.44 1.70
C VAL A 11 0.13 3.05 1.59
N VAL A 12 0.18 2.49 0.38
CA VAL A 12 -0.10 1.08 0.08
C VAL A 12 1.22 0.37 -0.15
N VAL A 13 1.43 -0.76 0.50
CA VAL A 13 2.63 -1.58 0.29
C VAL A 13 2.28 -2.95 -0.23
N VAL A 14 3.04 -3.39 -1.23
CA VAL A 14 3.03 -4.75 -1.76
C VAL A 14 4.41 -5.34 -1.47
N PRO A 15 4.57 -6.09 -0.36
CA PRO A 15 5.83 -6.71 -0.03
C PRO A 15 6.08 -7.92 -0.94
N ASP A 16 7.35 -8.19 -1.18
CA ASP A 16 7.77 -9.46 -1.77
C ASP A 16 7.38 -10.62 -0.82
N PRO A 17 6.98 -11.81 -1.33
CA PRO A 17 6.56 -12.93 -0.50
C PRO A 17 7.61 -13.40 0.52
N ASP A 18 8.90 -13.18 0.26
CA ASP A 18 9.99 -13.51 1.19
C ASP A 18 10.29 -12.40 2.21
N MET A 19 9.59 -11.26 2.13
CA MET A 19 9.78 -10.13 3.02
C MET A 19 8.89 -10.22 4.27
N ASP A 20 9.48 -9.91 5.44
CA ASP A 20 8.75 -9.91 6.70
C ASP A 20 7.70 -8.79 6.73
N LYS A 21 6.43 -9.19 6.74
CA LYS A 21 5.28 -8.27 6.71
C LYS A 21 5.20 -7.38 7.94
N THR A 22 5.87 -7.75 9.04
CA THR A 22 5.93 -6.96 10.26
C THR A 22 6.68 -5.65 10.08
N LEU A 23 7.54 -5.52 9.06
CA LEU A 23 8.25 -4.28 8.73
C LEU A 23 7.34 -3.19 8.15
N PHE A 24 6.12 -3.54 7.75
CA PHE A 24 5.18 -2.64 7.07
C PHE A 24 3.96 -2.27 7.92
N TYR A 25 4.03 -2.46 9.24
CA TYR A 25 2.91 -2.20 10.17
C TYR A 25 2.34 -0.78 10.09
N SER A 26 3.14 0.20 9.64
CA SER A 26 2.74 1.59 9.48
C SER A 26 2.04 1.90 8.13
N ALA A 27 1.85 0.91 7.24
CA ALA A 27 1.05 1.11 6.03
C ALA A 27 -0.43 1.25 6.35
N HIS A 28 -1.12 2.09 5.57
CA HIS A 28 -2.58 2.15 5.61
C HIS A 28 -3.21 0.91 4.96
N GLN A 29 -2.51 0.27 4.04
CA GLN A 29 -2.93 -0.98 3.42
C GLN A 29 -1.70 -1.81 3.01
N ILE A 30 -1.68 -3.07 3.41
CA ILE A 30 -0.69 -4.06 2.99
C ILE A 30 -1.41 -5.06 2.09
N LEU A 31 -0.99 -5.18 0.85
CA LEU A 31 -1.53 -6.12 -0.14
C LEU A 31 -0.47 -7.19 -0.43
N ASN A 32 -0.86 -8.40 -0.85
CA ASN A 32 0.11 -9.42 -1.24
C ASN A 32 0.51 -9.30 -2.72
N SER A 33 -0.33 -8.64 -3.53
CA SER A 33 -0.08 -8.36 -4.93
C SER A 33 -0.72 -7.04 -5.36
N LEU A 34 -0.15 -6.36 -6.35
CA LEU A 34 -0.76 -5.18 -6.98
C LEU A 34 -2.10 -5.49 -7.65
N THR A 35 -2.36 -6.75 -8.02
CA THR A 35 -3.66 -7.16 -8.57
C THR A 35 -4.80 -7.07 -7.55
N GLU A 36 -4.48 -7.04 -6.25
CA GLU A 36 -5.47 -6.86 -5.17
C GLU A 36 -5.76 -5.38 -4.88
N PHE A 37 -5.02 -4.46 -5.53
CA PHE A 37 -5.22 -3.04 -5.35
C PHE A 37 -6.53 -2.61 -6.00
N GLN A 38 -7.42 -2.04 -5.19
CA GLN A 38 -8.70 -1.48 -5.62
C GLN A 38 -8.62 0.05 -5.57
N PRO A 39 -8.41 0.73 -6.73
CA PRO A 39 -8.28 2.19 -6.79
C PRO A 39 -9.49 2.92 -6.20
N GLN A 40 -10.68 2.32 -6.28
CA GLN A 40 -11.93 2.91 -5.81
C GLN A 40 -11.94 3.13 -4.29
N LEU A 41 -11.27 2.25 -3.51
CA LEU A 41 -11.12 2.44 -2.05
C LEU A 41 -10.32 3.70 -1.71
N TRP A 42 -9.51 4.16 -2.66
CA TRP A 42 -8.67 5.34 -2.58
C TRP A 42 -9.29 6.56 -3.29
N GLN A 43 -10.54 6.45 -3.74
CA GLN A 43 -11.21 7.43 -4.60
C GLN A 43 -10.45 7.73 -5.90
N LEU A 44 -9.62 6.78 -6.35
CA LEU A 44 -8.90 6.86 -7.62
C LEU A 44 -9.73 6.23 -8.74
N PRO A 45 -9.54 6.68 -10.00
CA PRO A 45 -10.18 6.06 -11.16
C PRO A 45 -9.82 4.56 -11.25
N PRO A 46 -10.73 3.71 -11.74
CA PRO A 46 -10.41 2.32 -12.06
C PRO A 46 -9.26 2.22 -13.07
N PHE A 47 -8.50 1.12 -13.03
CA PHE A 47 -7.68 0.75 -14.19
C PHE A 47 -8.60 0.52 -15.40
N PHE A 48 -8.23 1.12 -16.53
CA PHE A 48 -8.93 0.98 -17.82
C PHE A 48 -8.67 -0.39 -18.44
#